data_AF-A0A949QBI0-F1
#
_entry.id   AF-A0A949QBI0-F1
#
_cell.length_a   1.000
_cell.length_b   1.000
_cell.length_c   1.000
_cell.angle_alpha   90.00
_cell.angle_beta   90.00
_cell.angle_gamma   90.00
#
_symmetry.space_group_name_H-M   'P 1'
#
loop_
_entity.id
_entity.type
_entity.pdbx_description
1 polymer ?
#
loop_
_entity_poly.entity_id
_entity_poly.type
_entity_poly.pdbx_seq_one_letter_code
_entity_poly.pdbx_strand_id
1 'polypeptide(L)'
;IEWVNKRKLRAKDSVNTVWWFSKTDLPKADIRKVLTHYSDRMKKLIDDPESFYTPKKRPSGHDISDAFGKDNGGAIPSNLLSIPNTESNSSYLRICKELGIERHPARFPSELPAFFIKMLTDEEDVVLDIFGGSNTTGFTAEALRLKWITLEINHDYLSSSLFRFLDGQSSATMKLVLDELKKSDANYFMNKTACALNPINKAKLKAESKAQGELFAFGATAL
;
A
#
# COMPACT_ATOMS: atom_id res chain seq x y z
N ILE A 1 20.51 3.83 19.24
CA ILE A 1 21.42 2.72 19.65
C ILE A 1 21.92 2.89 21.08
N GLU A 2 22.53 4.02 21.44
CA GLU A 2 23.09 4.26 22.78
C GLU A 2 22.09 4.03 23.92
N TRP A 3 20.93 4.69 23.87
CA TRP A 3 19.98 4.71 24.97
C TRP A 3 19.15 3.43 25.11
N VAL A 4 18.83 2.75 24.01
CA VAL A 4 17.97 1.55 24.00
C VAL A 4 18.81 0.27 24.07
N ASN A 5 19.84 0.11 23.22
CA ASN A 5 20.57 -1.16 23.09
C ASN A 5 21.76 -1.26 24.03
N LYS A 6 22.51 -0.18 24.24
CA LYS A 6 23.70 -0.19 25.11
C LYS A 6 23.33 0.06 26.56
N ARG A 7 22.68 1.20 26.84
CA ARG A 7 22.34 1.61 28.22
C ARG A 7 21.03 1.04 28.75
N LYS A 8 20.13 0.57 27.88
CA LYS A 8 18.81 0.01 28.24
C LYS A 8 17.94 0.95 29.10
N LEU A 9 18.00 2.25 28.82
CA LEU A 9 17.30 3.32 29.57
C LEU A 9 15.94 3.71 28.98
N ARG A 10 15.65 3.33 27.73
CA ARG A 10 14.39 3.69 27.05
C ARG A 10 13.79 2.47 26.36
N ALA A 11 12.47 2.48 26.24
CA ALA A 11 11.76 1.55 25.37
C ALA A 11 12.12 1.80 23.90
N LYS A 12 11.84 0.80 23.04
CA LYS A 12 12.03 0.93 21.60
C LYS A 12 11.07 1.97 21.06
N ASP A 13 11.57 2.84 20.20
CA ASP A 13 10.73 3.70 19.38
C ASP A 13 10.16 2.86 18.23
N SER A 14 8.90 2.47 18.37
CA SER A 14 8.24 1.49 17.50
C SER A 14 6.85 1.94 17.03
N VAL A 15 6.49 3.21 17.26
CA VAL A 15 5.19 3.75 16.89
C VAL A 15 5.40 4.99 16.04
N ASN A 16 4.84 4.96 14.83
CA ASN A 16 4.77 6.13 13.96
C ASN A 16 3.36 6.70 14.01
N THR A 17 3.25 8.02 13.96
CA THR A 17 1.94 8.69 13.95
C THR A 17 1.53 9.00 12.52
N VAL A 18 0.40 8.46 12.08
CA VAL A 18 -0.21 8.77 10.78
C VAL A 18 -1.37 9.72 11.03
N TRP A 19 -1.25 10.94 10.54
CA TRP A 19 -2.29 11.96 10.67
C TRP A 19 -3.24 11.90 9.48
N TRP A 20 -4.47 11.48 9.71
CA TRP A 20 -5.53 11.50 8.70
C TRP A 20 -6.27 12.84 8.77
N PHE A 21 -6.12 13.65 7.72
CA PHE A 21 -6.85 14.90 7.54
C PHE A 21 -7.96 14.75 6.50
N SER A 22 -9.00 15.57 6.62
CA SER A 22 -10.09 15.67 5.67
C SER A 22 -10.35 17.11 5.27
N LYS A 23 -10.93 17.30 4.07
CA LYS A 23 -11.33 18.62 3.57
C LYS A 23 -12.60 19.14 4.26
N THR A 24 -13.43 18.23 4.78
CA THR A 24 -14.72 18.47 5.43
C THR A 24 -14.84 17.59 6.66
N ASP A 25 -15.79 17.91 7.54
CA ASP A 25 -16.06 17.11 8.75
C ASP A 25 -16.63 15.71 8.46
N LEU A 26 -17.21 15.54 7.27
CA LEU A 26 -17.76 14.28 6.78
C LEU A 26 -17.02 13.85 5.50
N PRO A 27 -15.78 13.35 5.60
CA PRO A 27 -15.08 12.80 4.45
C PRO A 27 -15.73 11.49 4.00
N LYS A 28 -15.45 11.11 2.75
CA LYS A 28 -15.66 9.73 2.30
C LYS A 28 -14.82 8.78 3.14
N ALA A 29 -15.48 7.86 3.84
CA ALA A 29 -14.84 6.80 4.60
C ALA A 29 -15.81 5.62 4.77
N ASP A 30 -15.31 4.40 4.59
CA ASP A 30 -16.04 3.18 4.89
C ASP A 30 -15.15 2.18 5.62
N ILE A 31 -15.31 2.13 6.95
CA ILE A 31 -14.54 1.24 7.82
C ILE A 31 -14.81 -0.23 7.55
N ARG A 32 -15.94 -0.58 6.93
CA ARG A 32 -16.31 -1.96 6.61
C ARG A 32 -15.41 -2.57 5.53
N LYS A 33 -14.72 -1.74 4.74
CA LYS A 33 -13.74 -2.17 3.73
C LYS A 33 -12.40 -2.62 4.34
N VAL A 34 -12.21 -2.40 5.64
CA VAL A 34 -10.97 -2.68 6.38
C VAL A 34 -11.24 -3.38 7.72
N LEU A 35 -12.31 -4.18 7.79
CA LEU A 35 -12.57 -4.99 8.99
C LEU A 35 -11.42 -5.95 9.26
N THR A 36 -11.17 -6.17 10.55
CA THR A 36 -10.21 -7.17 11.04
C THR A 36 -10.93 -8.49 11.31
N HIS A 37 -10.19 -9.59 11.28
CA HIS A 37 -10.75 -10.88 11.68
C HIS A 37 -11.23 -10.83 13.12
N TYR A 38 -12.37 -11.47 13.37
CA TYR A 38 -12.81 -11.71 14.74
C TYR A 38 -11.75 -12.50 15.52
N SER A 39 -11.62 -12.17 16.81
CA SER A 39 -10.90 -13.02 17.75
C SER A 39 -11.58 -14.40 17.85
N ASP A 40 -10.82 -15.44 18.21
CA ASP A 40 -11.38 -16.79 18.37
C ASP A 40 -12.49 -16.83 19.43
N ARG A 41 -12.42 -15.97 20.43
CA ARG A 41 -13.47 -15.80 21.43
C ARG A 41 -14.75 -15.21 20.82
N MET A 42 -14.61 -14.22 19.94
CA MET A 42 -15.76 -13.60 19.28
C MET A 42 -16.40 -14.56 18.28
N LYS A 43 -15.62 -15.37 17.56
CA LYS A 43 -16.16 -16.43 16.69
C LYS A 43 -17.01 -17.42 17.48
N LYS A 44 -16.51 -17.92 18.61
CA LYS A 44 -17.28 -18.79 19.52
C LYS A 44 -18.56 -18.14 20.04
N LEU A 45 -18.51 -16.84 20.31
CA LEU A 45 -19.68 -16.07 20.74
C LEU A 45 -20.73 -15.93 19.63
N ILE A 46 -20.31 -15.80 18.38
CA ILE A 46 -21.21 -15.76 17.22
C ILE A 46 -21.83 -17.14 16.98
N ASP A 47 -21.03 -18.21 17.11
CA ASP A 47 -21.47 -19.59 16.88
C ASP A 47 -22.46 -20.08 17.95
N ASP A 48 -22.25 -19.71 19.21
CA ASP A 48 -23.10 -20.10 20.34
C ASP A 48 -23.30 -18.94 21.33
N PRO A 49 -24.18 -17.98 21.02
CA PRO A 49 -24.40 -16.79 21.85
C PRO A 49 -24.91 -17.13 23.26
N GLU A 50 -25.76 -18.16 23.38
CA GLU A 50 -26.43 -18.52 24.63
C GLU A 50 -25.47 -19.12 25.66
N SER A 51 -24.52 -19.96 25.23
CA SER A 51 -23.53 -20.55 26.15
C SER A 51 -22.40 -19.59 26.52
N PHE A 52 -22.06 -18.64 25.66
CA PHE A 52 -20.90 -17.76 25.83
C PHE A 52 -21.22 -16.36 26.32
N TYR A 53 -22.50 -15.98 26.37
CA TYR A 53 -22.90 -14.66 26.80
C TYR A 53 -24.20 -14.64 27.60
N THR A 54 -24.07 -14.33 28.88
CA THR A 54 -25.18 -13.98 29.75
C THR A 54 -25.13 -12.48 30.00
N PRO A 55 -26.15 -11.69 29.58
CA PRO A 55 -26.20 -10.27 29.85
C PRO A 55 -26.03 -10.02 31.36
N LYS A 56 -25.01 -9.25 31.73
CA LYS A 56 -24.78 -8.79 33.09
C LYS A 56 -24.60 -7.29 33.09
N LYS A 57 -25.32 -6.63 33.99
CA LYS A 57 -25.16 -5.21 34.26
C LYS A 57 -23.74 -4.95 34.75
N ARG A 58 -22.96 -4.17 34.01
CA ARG A 58 -21.59 -3.82 34.43
C ARG A 58 -21.63 -2.80 35.58
N PRO A 59 -20.60 -2.75 36.44
CA PRO A 59 -20.49 -1.72 37.49
C PRO A 59 -20.53 -0.28 36.94
N SER A 60 -20.19 -0.09 35.66
CA SER A 60 -20.27 1.19 34.95
C SER A 60 -21.68 1.57 34.48
N GLY A 61 -22.71 0.79 34.80
CA GLY A 61 -24.11 1.06 34.45
C GLY A 61 -24.49 0.77 32.99
N HIS A 62 -23.54 0.36 32.15
CA HIS A 62 -23.81 0.00 30.76
C HIS A 62 -24.53 -1.34 30.69
N ASP A 63 -25.73 -1.33 30.10
CA ASP A 63 -26.49 -2.51 29.75
C ASP A 63 -26.06 -2.98 28.37
N ILE A 64 -25.75 -4.27 28.25
CA ILE A 64 -25.18 -4.81 27.03
C ILE A 64 -26.28 -5.60 26.33
N SER A 65 -26.64 -5.18 25.12
CA SER A 65 -27.73 -5.76 24.30
C SER A 65 -27.42 -7.19 23.83
N ASP A 66 -28.42 -7.93 23.36
CA ASP A 66 -28.23 -9.28 22.78
C ASP A 66 -27.62 -9.28 21.36
N ALA A 67 -27.38 -8.10 20.78
CA ALA A 67 -26.87 -7.95 19.41
C ALA A 67 -25.41 -8.42 19.19
N PHE A 68 -24.74 -8.95 20.22
CA PHE A 68 -23.34 -9.39 20.15
C PHE A 68 -23.15 -10.69 19.37
N GLY A 69 -24.21 -11.49 19.20
CA GLY A 69 -24.17 -12.70 18.37
C GLY A 69 -24.22 -12.44 16.86
N LYS A 70 -24.42 -11.18 16.43
CA LYS A 70 -24.55 -10.86 15.01
C LYS A 70 -23.18 -10.81 14.33
N ASP A 71 -23.00 -11.65 13.31
CA ASP A 71 -21.88 -11.55 12.38
C ASP A 71 -22.05 -10.33 11.45
N ASN A 72 -21.01 -9.49 11.38
CA ASN A 72 -20.93 -8.31 10.52
C ASN A 72 -19.77 -8.40 9.51
N GLY A 73 -19.23 -9.60 9.29
CA GLY A 73 -18.11 -9.87 8.38
C GLY A 73 -16.72 -9.60 8.97
N GLY A 74 -16.65 -9.08 10.20
CA GLY A 74 -15.40 -8.79 10.91
C GLY A 74 -15.54 -7.75 12.01
N ALA A 75 -14.45 -7.51 12.74
CA ALA A 75 -14.37 -6.52 13.81
C ALA A 75 -13.88 -5.18 13.27
N ILE A 76 -14.45 -4.08 13.78
CA ILE A 76 -13.95 -2.73 13.48
C ILE A 76 -12.47 -2.65 13.94
N PRO A 77 -11.53 -2.25 13.06
CA PRO A 77 -10.12 -2.13 13.41
C PRO A 77 -9.91 -1.06 14.49
N SER A 78 -8.85 -1.22 15.28
CA SER A 78 -8.39 -0.16 16.18
C SER A 78 -7.66 0.95 15.40
N ASN A 79 -7.45 2.09 16.04
CA ASN A 79 -6.60 3.16 15.53
C ASN A 79 -5.09 2.84 15.61
N LEU A 80 -4.71 1.67 16.13
CA LEU A 80 -3.33 1.18 16.20
C LEU A 80 -3.10 0.10 15.13
N LEU A 81 -2.45 0.48 14.03
CA LEU A 81 -2.11 -0.45 12.96
C LEU A 81 -0.80 -1.17 13.27
N SER A 82 -0.88 -2.46 13.62
CA SER A 82 0.28 -3.30 13.88
C SER A 82 0.79 -3.95 12.59
N ILE A 83 1.61 -3.22 11.83
CA ILE A 83 2.14 -3.67 10.54
C ILE A 83 3.67 -3.81 10.62
N PRO A 84 4.24 -5.01 10.40
CA PRO A 84 5.67 -5.20 10.42
C PRO A 84 6.33 -4.65 9.13
N ASN A 85 7.49 -4.00 9.27
CA ASN A 85 8.29 -3.58 8.12
C ASN A 85 9.35 -4.65 7.78
N THR A 86 8.90 -5.88 7.51
CA THR A 86 9.76 -7.06 7.29
C THR A 86 9.77 -7.55 5.85
N GLU A 87 9.24 -6.77 4.90
CA GLU A 87 9.25 -7.12 3.48
C GLU A 87 10.70 -7.25 2.97
N SER A 88 11.14 -8.48 2.73
CA SER A 88 12.53 -8.80 2.33
C SER A 88 12.66 -9.40 0.92
N ASN A 89 11.56 -9.90 0.34
CA ASN A 89 11.57 -10.67 -0.91
C ASN A 89 10.66 -10.09 -2.01
N SER A 90 10.29 -8.81 -1.92
CA SER A 90 9.50 -8.17 -2.98
C SER A 90 10.25 -8.12 -4.31
N SER A 91 9.49 -8.04 -5.42
CA SER A 91 10.03 -7.88 -6.77
C SER A 91 11.02 -6.71 -6.83
N TYR A 92 10.65 -5.57 -6.26
CA TYR A 92 11.52 -4.40 -6.11
C TYR A 92 12.87 -4.73 -5.47
N LEU A 93 12.87 -5.40 -4.31
CA LEU A 93 14.12 -5.73 -3.61
C LEU A 93 14.99 -6.71 -4.37
N ARG A 94 14.38 -7.71 -5.02
CA ARG A 94 15.06 -8.69 -5.86
C ARG A 94 15.73 -8.00 -7.05
N ILE A 95 15.00 -7.15 -7.75
CA ILE A 95 15.49 -6.44 -8.94
C ILE A 95 16.58 -5.42 -8.57
N CYS A 96 16.39 -4.65 -7.48
CA CYS A 96 17.45 -3.76 -6.97
C CYS A 96 18.75 -4.53 -6.70
N LYS A 97 18.66 -5.70 -6.06
CA LYS A 97 19.83 -6.54 -5.78
C LYS A 97 20.48 -7.08 -7.05
N GLU A 98 19.67 -7.55 -8.00
CA GLU A 98 20.13 -8.10 -9.28
C GLU A 98 20.85 -7.07 -10.14
N LEU A 99 20.36 -5.83 -10.15
CA LEU A 99 20.92 -4.72 -10.94
C LEU A 99 21.97 -3.90 -10.17
N GLY A 100 22.26 -4.24 -8.92
CA GLY A 100 23.22 -3.50 -8.09
C GLY A 100 22.78 -2.07 -7.74
N ILE A 101 21.47 -1.83 -7.69
CA ILE A 101 20.88 -0.51 -7.38
C ILE A 101 20.58 -0.42 -5.89
N GLU A 102 20.94 0.71 -5.28
CA GLU A 102 20.58 0.98 -3.89
C GLU A 102 19.06 1.12 -3.74
N ARG A 103 18.50 0.33 -2.83
CA ARG A 103 17.08 0.42 -2.45
C ARG A 103 16.81 1.71 -1.67
N HIS A 104 15.62 2.26 -1.81
CA HIS A 104 15.17 3.39 -1.01
C HIS A 104 15.28 3.07 0.49
N PRO A 105 15.88 3.96 1.31
CA PRO A 105 16.24 3.65 2.68
C PRO A 105 15.03 3.63 3.64
N ALA A 106 14.02 4.47 3.38
CA ALA A 106 12.87 4.67 4.26
C ALA A 106 11.56 4.31 3.54
N ARG A 107 11.32 3.01 3.34
CA ARG A 107 10.08 2.50 2.73
C ARG A 107 9.09 2.10 3.82
N PHE A 108 7.80 2.36 3.60
CA PHE A 108 6.73 1.77 4.38
C PHE A 108 6.19 0.48 3.70
N PRO A 109 5.64 -0.46 4.50
CA PRO A 109 5.01 -1.67 3.99
C PRO A 109 3.71 -1.36 3.22
N SER A 110 3.38 -2.14 2.18
CA SER A 110 2.22 -1.91 1.30
C SER A 110 0.87 -2.02 2.01
N GLU A 111 0.82 -2.74 3.13
CA GLU A 111 -0.38 -2.87 3.96
C GLU A 111 -0.81 -1.54 4.57
N LEU A 112 0.14 -0.64 4.83
CA LEU A 112 -0.14 0.69 5.39
C LEU A 112 -0.98 1.55 4.42
N PRO A 113 -0.53 1.85 3.19
CA PRO A 113 -1.37 2.57 2.23
C PRO A 113 -2.60 1.75 1.84
N ALA A 114 -2.54 0.41 1.77
CA ALA A 114 -3.70 -0.41 1.44
C ALA A 114 -4.87 -0.20 2.40
N PHE A 115 -4.59 -0.04 3.70
CA PHE A 115 -5.62 0.26 4.70
C PHE A 115 -6.35 1.57 4.35
N PHE A 116 -5.63 2.66 4.16
CA PHE A 116 -6.23 3.96 3.89
C PHE A 116 -6.88 4.03 2.51
N ILE A 117 -6.25 3.45 1.49
CA ILE A 117 -6.80 3.40 0.14
C ILE A 117 -8.16 2.67 0.16
N LYS A 118 -8.23 1.47 0.74
CA LYS A 118 -9.51 0.73 0.85
C LYS A 118 -10.55 1.51 1.63
N MET A 119 -10.17 2.09 2.77
CA MET A 119 -11.11 2.79 3.65
C MET A 119 -11.65 4.09 3.02
N LEU A 120 -10.84 4.80 2.23
CA LEU A 120 -11.11 6.19 1.84
C LEU A 120 -11.42 6.39 0.35
N THR A 121 -11.34 5.34 -0.49
CA THR A 121 -11.52 5.45 -1.94
C THR A 121 -12.48 4.39 -2.52
N ASP A 122 -12.92 4.61 -3.76
CA ASP A 122 -13.61 3.66 -4.65
C ASP A 122 -12.89 3.56 -6.01
N GLU A 123 -13.17 2.53 -6.81
CA GLU A 123 -12.43 2.13 -8.03
C GLU A 123 -12.07 3.27 -9.02
N GLU A 124 -12.87 4.32 -9.13
CA GLU A 124 -12.64 5.42 -10.07
C GLU A 124 -11.86 6.61 -9.50
N ASP A 125 -11.60 6.62 -8.19
CA ASP A 125 -10.85 7.66 -7.51
C ASP A 125 -9.36 7.66 -7.91
N VAL A 126 -8.69 8.78 -7.62
CA VAL A 126 -7.26 8.96 -7.85
C VAL A 126 -6.54 9.06 -6.52
N VAL A 127 -5.53 8.21 -6.32
CA VAL A 127 -4.61 8.27 -5.18
C VAL A 127 -3.39 9.11 -5.57
N LEU A 128 -3.11 10.17 -4.82
CA LEU A 128 -1.94 11.03 -5.04
C LEU A 128 -0.91 10.80 -3.93
N ASP A 129 0.34 10.58 -4.32
CA ASP A 129 1.51 10.59 -3.44
C ASP A 129 2.52 11.61 -3.93
N ILE A 130 2.80 12.65 -3.14
CA ILE A 130 3.72 13.73 -3.51
C ILE A 130 5.18 13.47 -3.07
N PHE A 131 5.42 12.39 -2.32
CA PHE A 131 6.75 11.98 -1.85
C PHE A 131 6.93 10.47 -2.07
N GLY A 132 6.89 10.08 -3.34
CA GLY A 132 6.76 8.69 -3.75
C GLY A 132 7.84 7.76 -3.23
N GLY A 133 9.09 8.21 -3.15
CA GLY A 133 10.25 7.39 -2.85
C GLY A 133 10.28 6.16 -3.77
N SER A 134 10.16 4.97 -3.18
CA SER A 134 10.07 3.71 -3.96
C SER A 134 8.71 3.45 -4.63
N ASN A 135 7.77 4.39 -4.57
CA ASN A 135 6.40 4.29 -5.09
C ASN A 135 5.57 3.12 -4.52
N THR A 136 5.63 2.90 -3.20
CA THR A 136 4.78 1.88 -2.55
C THR A 136 3.29 2.24 -2.69
N THR A 137 2.92 3.52 -2.61
CA THR A 137 1.54 3.99 -2.74
C THR A 137 0.96 3.68 -4.12
N GLY A 138 1.65 4.07 -5.19
CA GLY A 138 1.20 3.78 -6.55
C GLY A 138 1.14 2.29 -6.84
N PHE A 139 2.13 1.51 -6.40
CA PHE A 139 2.09 0.05 -6.51
C PHE A 139 0.88 -0.57 -5.80
N THR A 140 0.57 -0.09 -4.59
CA THR A 140 -0.58 -0.58 -3.82
C THR A 140 -1.91 -0.17 -4.46
N ALA A 141 -2.00 1.06 -4.97
CA ALA A 141 -3.18 1.55 -5.68
C ALA A 141 -3.42 0.76 -6.98
N GLU A 142 -2.36 0.47 -7.76
CA GLU A 142 -2.44 -0.35 -8.97
C GLU A 142 -2.96 -1.76 -8.67
N ALA A 143 -2.44 -2.40 -7.61
CA ALA A 143 -2.90 -3.72 -7.17
C ALA A 143 -4.38 -3.72 -6.73
N LEU A 144 -4.87 -2.59 -6.22
CA LEU A 144 -6.27 -2.35 -5.86
C LEU A 144 -7.10 -1.78 -7.03
N ARG A 145 -6.54 -1.73 -8.25
CA ARG A 145 -7.20 -1.28 -9.49
C ARG A 145 -7.67 0.18 -9.45
N LEU A 146 -6.99 1.03 -8.69
CA LEU A 146 -7.25 2.47 -8.63
C LEU A 146 -6.33 3.24 -9.56
N LYS A 147 -6.77 4.43 -9.95
CA LYS A 147 -5.89 5.41 -10.60
C LYS A 147 -4.96 6.00 -9.55
N TRP A 148 -3.72 6.26 -9.94
CA TRP A 148 -2.75 6.88 -9.04
C TRP A 148 -1.83 7.83 -9.78
N ILE A 149 -1.28 8.78 -9.02
CA ILE A 149 -0.24 9.70 -9.46
C ILE A 149 0.78 9.75 -8.33
N THR A 150 2.05 9.54 -8.67
CA THR A 150 3.15 9.65 -7.72
C THR A 150 4.18 10.64 -8.23
N LEU A 151 4.63 11.54 -7.36
CA LEU A 151 5.69 12.50 -7.62
C LEU A 151 6.89 12.17 -6.75
N GLU A 152 8.09 12.26 -7.32
CA GLU A 152 9.35 12.06 -6.62
C GLU A 152 10.40 12.98 -7.24
N ILE A 153 11.16 13.68 -6.39
CA ILE A 153 12.17 14.64 -6.82
C ILE A 153 13.50 13.96 -7.15
N ASN A 154 13.81 12.86 -6.45
CA ASN A 154 15.00 12.09 -6.69
C ASN A 154 14.78 11.16 -7.89
N HIS A 155 15.47 11.49 -8.98
CA HIS A 155 15.41 10.76 -10.23
C HIS A 155 15.70 9.25 -10.09
N ASP A 156 16.65 8.86 -9.24
CA ASP A 156 17.03 7.46 -9.04
C ASP A 156 15.95 6.68 -8.28
N TYR A 157 15.27 7.33 -7.33
CA TYR A 157 14.13 6.74 -6.63
C TYR A 157 12.94 6.59 -7.57
N LEU A 158 12.64 7.60 -8.37
CA LEU A 158 11.60 7.51 -9.40
C LEU A 158 11.90 6.37 -10.39
N SER A 159 13.13 6.30 -10.89
CA SER A 159 13.55 5.29 -11.87
C SER A 159 13.50 3.87 -11.30
N SER A 160 14.08 3.66 -10.12
CA SER A 160 14.06 2.34 -9.45
C SER A 160 12.66 1.94 -8.98
N SER A 161 11.74 2.89 -8.78
CA SER A 161 10.36 2.57 -8.41
C SER A 161 9.63 1.73 -9.47
N LEU A 162 10.01 1.86 -10.75
CA LEU A 162 9.43 1.06 -11.84
C LEU A 162 9.63 -0.44 -11.65
N PHE A 163 10.66 -0.86 -10.92
CA PHE A 163 10.92 -2.28 -10.65
C PHE A 163 9.74 -2.96 -9.94
N ARG A 164 8.90 -2.21 -9.22
CA ARG A 164 7.66 -2.74 -8.62
C ARG A 164 6.67 -3.30 -9.65
N PHE A 165 6.74 -2.80 -10.88
CA PHE A 165 5.80 -3.12 -11.97
C PHE A 165 6.43 -3.99 -13.06
N LEU A 166 7.67 -4.44 -12.87
CA LEU A 166 8.43 -5.25 -13.83
C LEU A 166 8.62 -6.70 -13.35
N ASP A 167 7.74 -7.19 -12.48
CA ASP A 167 7.86 -8.57 -12.02
C ASP A 167 7.69 -9.55 -13.20
N GLY A 168 8.47 -10.64 -13.16
CA GLY A 168 8.53 -11.62 -14.25
C GLY A 168 9.26 -11.18 -15.52
N GLN A 169 9.82 -9.95 -15.57
CA GLN A 169 10.58 -9.48 -16.73
C GLN A 169 12.01 -10.03 -16.75
N SER A 170 12.64 -9.99 -17.94
CA SER A 170 14.05 -10.38 -18.07
C SER A 170 14.99 -9.29 -17.55
N SER A 171 16.16 -9.67 -17.05
CA SER A 171 17.21 -8.73 -16.62
C SER A 171 17.61 -7.76 -17.74
N ALA A 172 17.58 -8.21 -18.99
CA ALA A 172 17.88 -7.39 -20.16
C ALA A 172 16.83 -6.30 -20.35
N THR A 173 15.53 -6.65 -20.25
CA THR A 173 14.42 -5.70 -20.31
C THR A 173 14.56 -4.67 -19.19
N MET A 174 14.78 -5.09 -17.95
CA MET A 174 14.88 -4.16 -16.82
C MET A 174 16.04 -3.17 -16.95
N LYS A 175 17.20 -3.62 -17.49
CA LYS A 175 18.33 -2.73 -17.78
C LYS A 175 17.99 -1.70 -18.87
N LEU A 176 17.35 -2.13 -19.94
CA LEU A 176 16.92 -1.22 -21.01
C LEU A 176 15.98 -0.13 -20.48
N VAL A 177 14.99 -0.50 -19.65
CA VAL A 177 14.08 0.46 -19.01
C VAL A 177 14.85 1.45 -18.14
N LEU A 178 15.78 0.97 -17.33
CA LEU A 178 16.59 1.82 -16.45
C LEU A 178 17.48 2.79 -17.25
N ASP A 179 18.12 2.30 -18.31
CA ASP A 179 18.99 3.11 -19.16
C ASP A 179 18.19 4.15 -19.96
N GLU A 180 16.96 3.84 -20.35
CA GLU A 180 16.06 4.80 -20.97
C GLU A 180 15.67 5.90 -19.98
N LEU A 181 15.27 5.53 -18.77
CA LEU A 181 14.88 6.49 -17.74
C LEU A 181 16.02 7.39 -17.27
N LYS A 182 17.28 6.95 -17.32
CA LYS A 182 18.44 7.80 -16.99
C LYS A 182 18.65 8.97 -17.95
N LYS A 183 17.98 9.00 -19.10
CA LYS A 183 18.05 10.14 -20.03
C LYS A 183 17.21 11.29 -19.48
N SER A 184 17.74 12.52 -19.50
CA SER A 184 17.14 13.71 -18.88
C SER A 184 15.72 14.05 -19.33
N ASP A 185 15.30 13.59 -20.51
CA ASP A 185 13.98 13.86 -21.10
C ASP A 185 13.12 12.61 -21.27
N ALA A 186 13.45 11.52 -20.57
CA ALA A 186 12.76 10.25 -20.74
C ALA A 186 11.29 10.32 -20.27
N ASN A 187 10.40 9.89 -21.14
CA ASN A 187 9.08 9.41 -20.75
C ASN A 187 9.03 7.93 -21.12
N TYR A 188 8.87 7.07 -20.12
CA TYR A 188 8.77 5.64 -20.31
C TYR A 188 7.34 5.18 -20.08
N PHE A 189 6.76 4.49 -21.06
CA PHE A 189 5.40 3.97 -20.99
C PHE A 189 5.43 2.46 -20.86
N MET A 190 4.58 1.95 -19.97
CA MET A 190 4.43 0.53 -19.71
C MET A 190 2.94 0.22 -19.59
N ASN A 191 2.32 -0.14 -20.71
CA ASN A 191 0.88 -0.40 -20.81
C ASN A 191 0.03 0.75 -20.24
N LYS A 192 -0.48 0.59 -19.02
CA LYS A 192 -1.31 1.58 -18.31
C LYS A 192 -0.51 2.49 -17.37
N THR A 193 0.73 2.14 -17.07
CA THR A 193 1.64 2.89 -16.21
C THR A 193 2.56 3.75 -17.05
N ALA A 194 2.75 5.01 -16.67
CA ALA A 194 3.72 5.90 -17.31
C ALA A 194 4.64 6.47 -16.24
N CYS A 195 5.95 6.43 -16.51
CA CYS A 195 6.95 7.18 -15.76
C CYS A 195 7.41 8.34 -16.64
N ALA A 196 7.30 9.57 -16.12
CA ALA A 196 7.50 10.78 -16.90
C ALA A 196 8.44 11.73 -16.18
N LEU A 197 9.49 12.18 -16.87
CA LEU A 197 10.36 13.24 -16.35
C LEU A 197 9.86 14.63 -16.75
N ASN A 198 9.12 14.71 -17.87
CA ASN A 198 8.51 15.94 -18.36
C ASN A 198 6.97 15.82 -18.33
N PRO A 199 6.22 16.94 -18.19
CA PRO A 199 4.76 16.91 -18.23
C PRO A 199 4.25 16.26 -19.52
N ILE A 200 3.49 15.16 -19.40
CA ILE A 200 2.93 14.48 -20.56
C ILE A 200 1.53 15.00 -20.85
N ASN A 201 1.30 15.48 -22.07
CA ASN A 201 -0.04 15.75 -22.56
C ASN A 201 -0.79 14.42 -22.79
N LYS A 202 -2.05 14.32 -22.33
CA LYS A 202 -2.94 13.14 -22.53
C LYS A 202 -2.98 12.63 -23.98
N ALA A 203 -2.87 13.50 -24.98
CA ALA A 203 -2.83 13.10 -26.39
C ALA A 203 -1.53 12.35 -26.75
N LYS A 204 -0.41 12.75 -26.15
CA LYS A 204 0.91 12.13 -26.34
C LYS A 204 0.99 10.76 -25.65
N LEU A 205 0.42 10.65 -24.45
CA LEU A 205 0.25 9.38 -23.71
C LEU A 205 -0.36 8.27 -24.57
N LYS A 206 -1.45 8.54 -25.29
CA LYS A 206 -2.12 7.56 -26.17
C LYS A 206 -1.35 7.23 -27.45
N ALA A 207 -0.48 8.12 -27.91
CA ALA A 207 0.30 7.96 -29.13
C ALA A 207 1.60 7.20 -28.86
N GLU A 208 2.31 7.53 -27.79
CA GLU A 208 3.56 6.89 -27.37
C GLU A 208 3.29 5.47 -26.83
N SER A 209 2.16 5.24 -26.14
CA SER A 209 1.73 3.88 -25.74
C SER A 209 1.38 2.96 -26.91
N LYS A 210 1.12 3.51 -28.11
CA LYS A 210 0.90 2.74 -29.35
C LYS A 210 2.20 2.53 -30.13
N ALA A 211 3.19 3.42 -29.97
CA ALA A 211 4.45 3.39 -30.71
C ALA A 211 5.51 2.52 -30.03
N GLN A 212 5.51 2.46 -28.70
CA GLN A 212 6.20 1.41 -27.96
C GLN A 212 5.34 0.14 -28.12
N GLY A 213 5.72 -0.73 -29.07
CA GLY A 213 5.01 -1.98 -29.34
C GLY A 213 4.83 -2.83 -28.09
N GLU A 214 3.85 -3.75 -28.11
CA GLU A 214 3.53 -4.66 -27.00
C GLU A 214 4.79 -5.38 -26.50
N LEU A 215 5.43 -4.82 -25.46
CA LEU A 215 6.54 -5.46 -24.75
C LEU A 215 6.04 -6.51 -23.74
N PHE A 216 4.72 -6.77 -23.68
CA PHE A 216 4.11 -7.59 -22.64
C PHE A 216 2.89 -8.37 -23.14
N ALA A 217 3.04 -9.67 -23.39
CA ALA A 217 1.95 -10.62 -23.25
C ALA A 217 1.83 -10.97 -21.76
N PHE A 218 0.74 -10.56 -21.12
CA PHE A 218 0.49 -10.90 -19.72
C PHE A 218 0.30 -12.42 -19.57
N GLY A 219 1.30 -13.09 -19.02
CA GLY A 219 1.13 -14.41 -18.40
C GLY A 219 0.40 -14.23 -17.09
N ALA A 220 -0.88 -14.61 -17.06
CA ALA A 220 -1.65 -14.71 -15.83
C ALA A 220 -1.08 -15.86 -14.98
N THR A 221 -0.39 -15.54 -13.88
CA THR A 221 -0.20 -16.49 -12.78
C THR A 221 0.10 -15.77 -11.46
N ALA A 222 -0.56 -16.28 -10.42
CA ALA A 222 -0.39 -16.02 -8.98
C ALA A 222 -1.14 -14.82 -8.36
N LEU A 223 -2.44 -15.05 -8.11
CA LEU A 223 -3.00 -14.97 -6.76
C LEU A 223 -3.62 -16.33 -6.41
#